data_AF-A0A819MXV4-F1
#
_entry.id   AF-A0A819MXV4-F1
#
_cell.length_a   1.000
_cell.length_b   1.000
_cell.length_c   1.000
_cell.angle_alpha   90.00
_cell.angle_beta   90.00
_cell.angle_gamma   90.00
#
_symmetry.space_group_name_H-M   'P 1'
#
loop_
_entity.id
_entity.type
_entity.pdbx_description
1 polymer ?
#
loop_
_entity_poly.entity_id
_entity_poly.type
_entity_poly.pdbx_seq_one_letter_code
_entity_poly.pdbx_strand_id
1 'polypeptide(L)'
;MLLRQCVGLHNSNNDDQQGNISNCNVYHLIRRLGIKKSNISKFELLPNELLFIIFQYLYCDDIIYAFNNLNYRLQLLLYSYEYYHLNFDQIIMKSKYNLIQNLPLNIQHVRSLTLSNNVNSCINIEECLLKYPIELFYTRLQSLSIFPKD
;
A
#
# COMPACT_ATOMS: atom_id res chain seq x y z
N MET A 1 43.78 -27.42 29.27
CA MET A 1 44.06 -27.26 27.83
C MET A 1 43.40 -25.94 27.40
N LEU A 2 43.98 -24.78 27.74
CA LEU A 2 45.02 -24.02 26.99
C LEU A 2 44.56 -23.76 25.54
N LEU A 3 44.39 -22.56 24.99
CA LEU A 3 44.82 -21.17 25.26
C LEU A 3 43.75 -20.23 24.66
N ARG A 4 43.30 -19.09 25.22
CA ARG A 4 43.96 -17.80 25.53
C ARG A 4 44.66 -17.08 24.34
N GLN A 5 44.16 -15.86 24.10
CA GLN A 5 44.88 -14.61 23.75
C GLN A 5 45.33 -14.34 22.30
N CYS A 6 44.85 -13.21 21.77
CA CYS A 6 45.56 -11.92 21.62
C CYS A 6 44.50 -10.83 21.96
N VAL A 7 44.54 -9.92 22.96
CA VAL A 7 45.53 -8.90 23.42
C VAL A 7 46.08 -8.10 22.25
N GLY A 8 45.98 -6.77 22.14
CA GLY A 8 45.54 -5.68 23.03
C GLY A 8 46.23 -4.39 22.57
N LEU A 9 46.00 -3.29 23.31
CA LEU A 9 46.57 -1.92 23.21
C LEU A 9 45.70 -0.92 22.42
N HIS A 10 45.51 0.32 22.86
CA HIS A 10 45.50 0.97 24.18
C HIS A 10 44.89 2.37 23.93
N ASN A 11 44.33 2.96 24.99
CA ASN A 11 43.72 4.29 25.09
C ASN A 11 44.50 5.45 24.43
N SER A 12 43.80 6.49 23.95
CA SER A 12 43.67 7.77 24.67
C SER A 12 42.97 8.86 23.82
N ASN A 13 41.92 9.45 24.41
CA ASN A 13 41.54 10.86 24.44
C ASN A 13 41.16 11.67 23.18
N ASN A 14 40.00 12.33 23.36
CA ASN A 14 39.60 13.68 22.95
C ASN A 14 38.66 13.88 21.75
N ASP A 15 37.53 14.48 22.11
CA ASP A 15 36.75 15.52 21.44
C ASP A 15 35.79 15.13 20.30
N ASP A 16 34.50 15.19 20.66
CA ASP A 16 33.38 15.74 19.90
C ASP A 16 33.28 15.42 18.40
N GLN A 17 32.82 14.21 18.07
CA GLN A 17 31.93 14.02 16.91
C GLN A 17 30.85 12.98 17.23
N GLN A 18 29.80 13.43 17.92
CA GLN A 18 28.59 12.66 18.10
C GLN A 18 27.80 12.60 16.79
N GLY A 19 27.64 11.37 16.30
CA GLY A 19 26.49 10.97 15.49
C GLY A 19 26.73 10.87 13.98
N ASN A 20 27.43 9.83 13.51
CA ASN A 20 27.18 9.27 12.16
C ASN A 20 27.85 7.91 11.87
N ILE A 21 28.00 7.01 12.86
CA ILE A 21 28.73 5.74 12.65
C ILE A 21 27.83 4.53 12.34
N SER A 22 26.50 4.58 12.46
CA SER A 22 25.68 3.38 12.19
C SER A 22 25.29 3.16 10.72
N ASN A 23 25.40 4.15 9.83
CA ASN A 23 24.95 4.02 8.44
C ASN A 23 26.04 3.49 7.49
N CYS A 24 27.33 3.67 7.82
CA CYS A 24 28.42 3.31 6.89
C CYS A 24 28.55 1.79 6.69
N ASN A 25 28.25 0.99 7.72
CA ASN A 25 28.36 -0.47 7.64
C ASN A 25 27.25 -1.11 6.79
N VAL A 26 26.03 -0.54 6.79
CA VAL A 26 24.92 -1.09 6.00
C VAL A 26 25.19 -0.92 4.51
N TYR A 27 25.67 0.25 4.08
CA TYR A 27 25.98 0.50 2.67
C TYR A 27 27.13 -0.37 2.14
N HIS A 28 28.16 -0.61 2.97
CA HIS A 28 29.25 -1.53 2.61
C HIS A 28 28.79 -3.00 2.54
N LEU A 29 27.86 -3.40 3.41
CA LEU A 29 27.28 -4.75 3.39
C LEU A 29 26.39 -4.97 2.16
N ILE A 30 25.52 -4.01 1.82
CA ILE A 30 24.67 -4.03 0.61
C ILE A 30 25.54 -4.13 -0.66
N ARG A 31 26.65 -3.38 -0.70
CA ARG A 31 27.59 -3.38 -1.83
C ARG A 31 28.36 -4.71 -1.96
N ARG A 32 28.70 -5.37 -0.85
CA ARG A 32 29.34 -6.70 -0.86
C ARG A 32 28.39 -7.83 -1.26
N LEU A 33 27.10 -7.69 -1.00
CA LEU A 33 26.07 -8.69 -1.34
C LEU A 33 25.60 -8.61 -2.80
N GLY A 34 26.16 -7.72 -3.62
CA GLY A 34 25.73 -7.56 -5.01
C GLY A 34 24.28 -7.06 -5.17
N ILE A 35 23.69 -6.53 -4.08
CA ILE A 35 22.34 -5.99 -4.09
C ILE A 35 22.40 -4.68 -4.87
N LYS A 36 21.93 -4.71 -6.12
CA LYS A 36 21.77 -3.51 -6.94
C LYS A 36 20.97 -2.49 -6.13
N LYS A 37 21.50 -1.27 -5.99
CA LYS A 37 20.81 -0.14 -5.38
C LYS A 37 19.49 0.02 -6.14
N SER A 38 18.38 -0.43 -5.55
CA SER A 38 17.08 -0.20 -6.16
C SER A 38 16.90 1.31 -6.23
N ASN A 39 16.47 1.81 -7.39
CA ASN A 39 16.06 3.20 -7.51
C ASN A 39 14.74 3.32 -6.73
N ILE A 40 14.85 3.45 -5.41
CA ILE A 40 13.72 3.73 -4.53
C ILE A 40 13.14 5.05 -5.03
N SER A 41 11.88 5.04 -5.45
CA SER A 41 11.21 6.25 -5.89
C SER A 41 11.17 7.24 -4.73
N LYS A 42 11.37 8.55 -4.99
CA LYS A 42 11.18 9.59 -3.95
C LYS A 42 9.80 9.51 -3.30
N PHE A 43 8.83 8.99 -4.04
CA PHE A 43 7.47 8.73 -3.58
C PHE A 43 7.42 7.72 -2.43
N GLU A 44 8.29 6.71 -2.45
CA GLU A 44 8.36 5.68 -1.39
C GLU A 44 8.91 6.22 -0.06
N LEU A 45 9.43 7.45 -0.06
CA LEU A 45 9.91 8.15 1.14
C LEU A 45 8.83 9.02 1.79
N LEU A 46 7.63 9.12 1.19
CA LEU A 46 6.55 9.91 1.76
C LEU A 46 6.06 9.32 3.10
N PRO A 47 5.83 10.16 4.12
CA PRO A 47 5.16 9.74 5.36
C PRO A 47 3.78 9.11 5.10
N ASN A 48 3.36 8.20 5.99
CA ASN A 48 2.08 7.49 5.88
C ASN A 48 0.89 8.45 5.86
N GLU A 49 0.98 9.55 6.61
CA GLU A 49 -0.04 10.57 6.75
C GLU A 49 -0.32 11.26 5.41
N LEU A 50 0.74 11.59 4.65
CA LEU A 50 0.59 12.18 3.33
C LEU A 50 0.00 11.18 2.34
N LEU A 51 0.37 9.91 2.43
CA LEU A 51 -0.20 8.84 1.60
C LEU A 51 -1.70 8.67 1.87
N PHE A 52 -2.12 8.68 3.13
CA PHE A 52 -3.54 8.61 3.48
C PHE A 52 -4.32 9.83 2.99
N ILE A 53 -3.72 11.03 3.04
CA ILE A 53 -4.34 12.23 2.46
C ILE A 53 -4.52 12.04 0.95
N ILE A 54 -3.51 11.55 0.24
CA ILE A 54 -3.61 11.27 -1.20
C ILE A 54 -4.72 10.26 -1.47
N PHE A 55 -4.81 9.19 -0.68
CA PHE A 55 -5.82 8.14 -0.86
C PHE A 55 -7.26 8.66 -0.72
N GLN A 56 -7.50 9.70 0.08
CA GLN A 56 -8.84 10.29 0.21
C GLN A 56 -9.34 10.93 -1.09
N TYR A 57 -8.45 11.27 -2.02
CA TYR A 57 -8.79 11.86 -3.31
C TYR A 57 -8.82 10.84 -4.46
N LEU A 58 -8.54 9.56 -4.19
CA LEU A 58 -8.42 8.53 -5.20
C LEU A 58 -9.48 7.44 -5.02
N TYR A 59 -9.92 6.86 -6.14
CA TYR A 59 -10.70 5.64 -6.09
C TYR A 59 -9.83 4.44 -5.73
N CYS A 60 -10.47 3.42 -5.18
CA CYS A 60 -9.81 2.20 -4.73
C CYS A 60 -8.97 1.55 -5.84
N ASP A 61 -9.48 1.50 -7.07
CA ASP A 61 -8.76 0.93 -8.21
C ASP A 61 -7.51 1.75 -8.57
N ASP A 62 -7.56 3.07 -8.47
CA ASP A 62 -6.40 3.94 -8.72
C ASP A 62 -5.35 3.80 -7.62
N ILE A 63 -5.77 3.71 -6.34
CA ILE A 63 -4.89 3.42 -5.21
C ILE A 63 -4.21 2.06 -5.42
N ILE A 64 -4.96 1.03 -5.77
CA ILE A 64 -4.40 -0.30 -5.99
C ILE A 64 -3.44 -0.28 -7.17
N TYR A 65 -3.86 0.30 -8.30
CA TYR A 65 -3.06 0.32 -9.50
C TYR A 65 -1.73 1.06 -9.31
N ALA A 66 -1.77 2.22 -8.62
CA ALA A 66 -0.58 3.04 -8.44
C ALA A 66 0.36 2.53 -7.33
N PHE A 67 -0.17 1.88 -6.29
CA PHE A 67 0.61 1.58 -5.08
C PHE A 67 0.85 0.10 -4.81
N ASN A 68 0.11 -0.80 -5.47
CA ASN A 68 0.33 -2.22 -5.31
C ASN A 68 1.73 -2.62 -5.83
N ASN A 69 2.41 -3.49 -5.08
CA ASN A 69 3.76 -3.98 -5.39
C ASN A 69 4.89 -2.93 -5.46
N LEU A 70 4.68 -1.69 -4.98
CA LEU A 70 5.78 -0.72 -4.88
C LEU A 70 6.80 -1.11 -3.80
N ASN A 71 6.36 -1.26 -2.56
CA ASN A 71 7.17 -1.82 -1.48
C ASN A 71 6.29 -2.38 -0.36
N TYR A 72 6.92 -3.13 0.54
CA TYR A 72 6.23 -3.80 1.66
C TYR A 72 5.51 -2.82 2.60
N ARG A 73 6.09 -1.64 2.86
CA ARG A 73 5.45 -0.60 3.70
C ARG A 73 4.12 -0.15 3.09
N LEU A 74 4.12 0.12 1.78
CA LEU A 74 2.92 0.54 1.06
C LEU A 74 1.88 -0.59 0.99
N GLN A 75 2.31 -1.84 0.81
CA GLN A 75 1.39 -2.98 0.88
C GLN A 75 0.69 -3.07 2.24
N LEU A 76 1.44 -2.96 3.34
CA LEU A 76 0.84 -2.92 4.68
C LEU A 76 -0.13 -1.74 4.85
N LEU A 77 0.23 -0.59 4.29
CA LEU A 77 -0.58 0.62 4.36
C LEU A 77 -1.88 0.50 3.56
N LEU A 78 -1.86 -0.21 2.42
CA LEU A 78 -3.07 -0.56 1.68
C LEU A 78 -3.97 -1.50 2.50
N TYR A 79 -3.39 -2.50 3.18
CA TYR A 79 -4.18 -3.41 4.03
C TYR A 79 -4.81 -2.74 5.25
N SER A 80 -4.16 -1.72 5.81
CA SER A 80 -4.67 -0.98 6.96
C SER A 80 -5.56 0.21 6.60
N TYR A 81 -5.63 0.60 5.33
CA TYR A 81 -6.45 1.74 4.92
C TYR A 81 -7.93 1.42 5.08
N GLU A 82 -8.66 2.33 5.72
CA GLU A 82 -10.03 2.08 6.16
C GLU A 82 -11.11 2.92 5.43
N TYR A 83 -10.72 3.66 4.39
CA TYR A 83 -11.55 4.68 3.77
C TYR A 83 -11.59 4.54 2.24
N TYR A 84 -11.96 3.35 1.78
CA TYR A 84 -12.01 3.07 0.36
C TYR A 84 -13.25 3.67 -0.32
N HIS A 85 -13.05 4.18 -1.53
CA HIS A 85 -14.10 4.63 -2.44
C HIS A 85 -14.13 3.67 -3.63
N LEU A 86 -15.17 2.83 -3.71
CA LEU A 86 -15.38 1.91 -4.84
C LEU A 86 -16.29 2.58 -5.86
N ASN A 87 -15.85 2.64 -7.11
CA ASN A 87 -16.62 3.23 -8.20
C ASN A 87 -16.74 2.27 -9.39
N PHE A 88 -17.82 1.49 -9.41
CA PHE A 88 -18.14 0.60 -10.53
C PHE A 88 -19.00 1.26 -11.62
N ASP A 89 -19.07 2.60 -11.69
CA ASP A 89 -19.77 3.31 -12.77
C ASP A 89 -18.91 3.57 -14.00
N GLN A 90 -17.61 3.77 -13.80
CA GLN A 90 -16.71 4.01 -14.92
C GLN A 90 -16.48 2.74 -15.74
N ILE A 91 -15.94 2.91 -16.95
CA ILE A 91 -15.36 1.81 -17.73
C ILE A 91 -14.12 1.31 -16.96
N ILE A 92 -14.36 0.55 -15.89
CA ILE A 92 -13.32 -0.18 -15.21
C ILE A 92 -12.87 -1.24 -16.19
N MET A 93 -11.58 -1.23 -16.54
CA MET A 93 -11.00 -2.36 -17.27
C MET A 93 -11.16 -3.63 -16.43
N LYS A 94 -11.55 -4.73 -17.07
CA LYS A 94 -11.62 -6.06 -16.43
C LYS A 94 -10.38 -6.42 -15.61
N SER A 95 -9.19 -5.96 -16.03
CA SER A 95 -7.94 -6.09 -15.27
C SER A 95 -7.95 -5.37 -13.93
N LYS A 96 -8.41 -4.11 -13.88
CA LYS A 96 -8.58 -3.32 -12.64
C LYS A 96 -9.60 -3.96 -11.71
N TYR A 97 -10.73 -4.43 -12.24
CA TYR A 97 -11.70 -5.18 -11.44
C TYR A 97 -11.08 -6.44 -10.82
N ASN A 98 -10.41 -7.25 -11.63
CA ASN A 98 -9.74 -8.45 -11.12
C ASN A 98 -8.68 -8.13 -10.06
N LEU A 99 -7.99 -6.99 -10.16
CA LEU A 99 -7.04 -6.53 -9.14
C LEU A 99 -7.74 -6.22 -7.81
N ILE A 100 -8.86 -5.48 -7.85
CA ILE A 100 -9.69 -5.21 -6.66
C ILE A 100 -10.16 -6.52 -6.03
N GLN A 101 -10.60 -7.47 -6.85
CA GLN A 101 -11.12 -8.77 -6.43
C GLN A 101 -10.07 -9.69 -5.80
N ASN A 102 -8.82 -9.56 -6.21
CA ASN A 102 -7.70 -10.37 -5.72
C ASN A 102 -7.03 -9.81 -4.48
N LEU A 103 -7.35 -8.57 -4.11
CA LEU A 103 -6.88 -8.01 -2.86
C LEU A 103 -7.79 -8.44 -1.71
N PRO A 104 -7.26 -8.72 -0.52
CA PRO A 104 -8.04 -8.86 0.72
C PRO A 104 -8.56 -7.49 1.16
N LEU A 105 -9.34 -6.85 0.29
CA LEU A 105 -10.06 -5.63 0.59
C LEU A 105 -11.08 -5.96 1.67
N ASN A 106 -10.92 -5.33 2.83
CA ASN A 106 -11.97 -5.38 3.82
C ASN A 106 -13.12 -4.48 3.34
N ILE A 107 -14.16 -5.10 2.80
CA ILE A 107 -15.33 -4.41 2.25
C ILE A 107 -16.03 -3.55 3.32
N GLN A 108 -15.91 -3.94 4.60
CA GLN A 108 -16.42 -3.15 5.71
C GLN A 108 -15.74 -1.79 5.85
N HIS A 109 -14.62 -1.56 5.16
CA HIS A 109 -13.88 -0.30 5.12
C HIS A 109 -14.26 0.58 3.92
N VAL A 110 -15.24 0.17 3.12
CA VAL A 110 -15.72 0.96 2.00
C VAL A 110 -16.66 2.05 2.53
N ARG A 111 -16.31 3.32 2.28
CA ARG A 111 -17.13 4.48 2.64
C ARG A 111 -18.03 4.96 1.52
N SER A 112 -17.63 4.75 0.29
CA SER A 112 -18.42 5.14 -0.87
C SER A 112 -18.49 3.98 -1.84
N LEU A 113 -19.69 3.65 -2.28
CA LEU A 113 -19.94 2.64 -3.29
C LEU A 113 -20.80 3.25 -4.41
N THR A 114 -20.25 3.26 -5.61
CA THR A 114 -20.99 3.60 -6.82
C THR A 114 -21.17 2.34 -7.67
N LEU A 115 -22.40 2.05 -8.05
CA LEU A 115 -22.80 0.92 -8.88
C LEU A 115 -23.56 1.45 -10.10
N SER A 116 -23.20 0.99 -11.30
CA SER A 116 -23.87 1.36 -12.53
C SER A 116 -24.04 0.17 -13.42
N ASN A 117 -25.20 0.08 -14.08
CA ASN A 117 -25.49 -1.00 -15.02
C ASN A 117 -25.37 -0.52 -16.48
N ASN A 118 -24.38 0.34 -16.72
CA ASN A 118 -24.10 0.90 -18.03
C ASN A 118 -23.67 -0.19 -19.02
N VAL A 119 -24.02 -0.05 -20.30
CA VAL A 119 -23.70 -1.06 -21.35
C VAL A 119 -22.20 -1.30 -21.48
N ASN A 120 -21.40 -0.29 -21.11
CA ASN A 120 -19.94 -0.33 -21.17
C ASN A 120 -19.27 -0.75 -19.85
N SER A 121 -20.05 -1.01 -18.79
CA SER A 121 -19.51 -1.52 -17.53
C SER A 121 -19.00 -2.95 -17.73
N CYS A 122 -17.85 -3.27 -17.16
CA CYS A 122 -17.35 -4.65 -17.14
C CYS A 122 -18.11 -5.55 -16.15
N ILE A 123 -18.99 -4.98 -15.32
CA ILE A 123 -19.61 -5.67 -14.18
C ILE A 123 -21.10 -5.34 -14.14
N ASN A 124 -21.94 -6.37 -14.04
CA ASN A 124 -23.37 -6.18 -13.73
C ASN A 124 -23.53 -5.92 -12.22
N ILE A 125 -24.37 -4.96 -11.84
CA ILE A 125 -24.73 -4.67 -10.45
C ILE A 125 -25.12 -5.95 -9.70
N GLU A 126 -25.94 -6.80 -10.32
CA GLU A 126 -26.40 -8.06 -9.72
C GLU A 126 -25.22 -9.01 -9.42
N GLU A 127 -24.26 -9.12 -10.33
CA GLU A 127 -23.06 -9.94 -10.13
C GLU A 127 -22.19 -9.39 -8.99
N CYS A 128 -22.05 -8.07 -8.90
CA CYS A 128 -21.33 -7.42 -7.82
C CYS A 128 -22.00 -7.68 -6.47
N LEU A 129 -23.33 -7.53 -6.38
CA LEU A 129 -24.09 -7.72 -5.15
C LEU A 129 -24.19 -9.19 -4.73
N LEU A 130 -24.16 -10.13 -5.67
CA LEU A 130 -24.05 -11.56 -5.37
C LEU A 130 -22.73 -11.89 -4.68
N LYS A 131 -21.64 -11.25 -5.12
CA LYS A 131 -20.32 -11.48 -4.51
C LYS A 131 -20.15 -10.73 -3.20
N TYR A 132 -20.67 -9.51 -3.16
CA TYR A 132 -20.55 -8.60 -2.03
C TYR A 132 -21.95 -8.10 -1.65
N PRO A 133 -22.66 -8.87 -0.81
CA PRO A 133 -23.96 -8.45 -0.29
C PRO A 133 -23.87 -7.05 0.30
N ILE A 134 -24.87 -6.21 0.03
CA ILE A 134 -24.87 -4.80 0.41
C ILE A 134 -24.74 -4.62 1.93
N GLU A 135 -25.19 -5.62 2.69
CA GLU A 135 -25.11 -5.69 4.15
C GLU A 135 -23.67 -5.65 4.67
N LEU A 136 -22.70 -6.12 3.88
CA LEU A 136 -21.28 -6.09 4.25
C LEU A 136 -20.73 -4.66 4.31
N PHE A 137 -21.37 -3.71 3.62
CA PHE A 137 -20.94 -2.32 3.56
C PHE A 137 -21.54 -1.46 4.68
N TYR A 138 -22.68 -1.85 5.26
CA TYR A 138 -23.48 -1.00 6.17
C TYR A 138 -22.72 -0.43 7.37
N THR A 139 -21.67 -1.09 7.84
CA THR A 139 -20.91 -0.65 9.02
C THR A 139 -20.25 0.72 8.81
N ARG A 140 -19.78 1.03 7.59
CA ARG A 140 -19.01 2.25 7.32
C ARG A 140 -19.40 2.98 6.04
N LEU A 141 -20.37 2.46 5.28
CA LEU A 141 -20.85 3.11 4.07
C LEU A 141 -21.49 4.46 4.42
N GLN A 142 -20.94 5.52 3.82
CA GLN A 142 -21.40 6.89 3.96
C GLN A 142 -22.13 7.37 2.71
N SER A 143 -21.78 6.82 1.54
CA SER A 143 -22.38 7.16 0.27
C SER A 143 -22.66 5.92 -0.56
N LEU A 144 -23.87 5.83 -1.10
CA LEU A 144 -24.29 4.80 -2.06
C LEU A 144 -24.92 5.50 -3.25
N SER A 145 -24.42 5.19 -4.45
CA SER A 145 -24.99 5.69 -5.71
C SER A 145 -25.26 4.51 -6.62
N ILE A 146 -26.51 4.35 -7.05
CA ILE A 146 -26.95 3.25 -7.92
C ILE A 146 -27.57 3.86 -9.16
N PHE A 147 -26.99 3.56 -10.32
CA PHE A 147 -27.48 3.98 -11.63
C PHE A 147 -28.03 2.74 -12.36
N PRO A 148 -29.35 2.47 -12.26
CA PRO A 148 -29.95 1.35 -12.96
C PRO A 148 -29.89 1.57 -14.48
N LYS A 149 -30.00 0.48 -15.24
CA LYS A 149 -30.11 0.55 -16.69
C LYS A 149 -31.48 1.14 -17.05
N ASP A 150 -31.50 2.17 -17.89
CA ASP A 150 -32.72 2.68 -18.53
C ASP A 150 -33.36 1.62 -19.44
#